data_AF-A0A009S3N7-F1
#
_entry.id   AF-A0A009S3N7-F1
#
_cell.length_a   1.000
_cell.length_b   1.000
_cell.length_c   1.000
_cell.angle_alpha   90.00
_cell.angle_beta   90.00
_cell.angle_gamma   90.00
#
_symmetry.space_group_name_H-M   'P 1'
#
loop_
_entity.id
_entity.type
_entity.pdbx_description
1 polymer ?
#
loop_
_entity_poly.entity_id
_entity_poly.type
_entity_poly.pdbx_seq_one_letter_code
_entity_poly.pdbx_strand_id
1 'polypeptide(L)'
;MAFDIIEKNKDITYPFEWVDFPSGGKFKINGIMQPEFQRALEIFNLETAEEKADINLITNERIEKRNDKFAYAVGVFLVNDWKGIELTDGSALEYNRTNVETIFCKSTQKNQLIDFVIKEATRIQTESLKKIQGLVGKSSASTSGQSSAQKKKRATTAKSKAQSQKL
;
A
#
# COMPACT_ATOMS: atom_id res chain seq x y z
N MET A 1 -5.34 -22.73 32.83
CA MET A 1 -5.74 -22.60 31.41
C MET A 1 -4.62 -21.84 30.72
N ALA A 2 -3.89 -22.50 29.81
CA ALA A 2 -2.85 -21.85 29.02
C ALA A 2 -3.49 -21.36 27.71
N PHE A 3 -3.23 -20.11 27.34
CA PHE A 3 -3.62 -19.58 26.04
C PHE A 3 -2.47 -19.87 25.07
N ASP A 4 -2.71 -20.75 24.10
CA ASP A 4 -1.79 -20.93 22.98
C ASP A 4 -1.92 -19.70 22.07
N ILE A 5 -0.88 -18.86 22.05
CA ILE A 5 -0.73 -17.82 21.04
C ILE A 5 -0.36 -18.55 19.75
N ILE A 6 -1.36 -18.82 18.92
CA ILE A 6 -1.14 -19.26 17.55
C ILE A 6 -0.62 -18.02 16.80
N GLU A 7 0.70 -17.87 16.71
CA GLU A 7 1.32 -16.92 15.80
C GLU A 7 0.95 -17.31 14.37
N LYS A 8 -0.17 -16.76 13.87
CA LYS A 8 -0.42 -16.69 12.43
C LYS A 8 0.47 -15.60 11.83
N ASN A 9 1.78 -15.77 11.91
CA ASN A 9 2.70 -15.02 11.06
C ASN A 9 2.57 -15.57 9.64
N LYS A 10 1.48 -15.19 8.95
CA LYS A 10 1.57 -15.05 7.49
C LYS A 10 2.62 -13.97 7.30
N ASP A 11 3.74 -14.28 6.65
CA ASP A 11 4.71 -13.28 6.23
C ASP A 11 3.98 -12.20 5.43
N ILE A 12 3.62 -11.09 6.08
CA ILE A 12 3.02 -9.93 5.43
C ILE A 12 4.17 -9.29 4.64
N THR A 13 4.34 -9.76 3.41
CA THR A 13 5.31 -9.19 2.49
C THR A 13 4.70 -7.91 1.93
N TYR A 14 5.24 -6.77 2.35
CA TYR A 14 4.89 -5.47 1.78
C TYR A 14 5.48 -5.34 0.37
N PRO A 15 4.75 -4.76 -0.59
CA PRO A 15 5.27 -4.59 -1.94
C PRO A 15 6.44 -3.61 -1.93
N PHE A 16 7.45 -3.87 -2.74
CA PHE A 16 8.59 -2.98 -2.92
C PHE A 16 9.11 -3.04 -4.36
N GLU A 17 9.73 -1.97 -4.83
CA GLU A 17 10.37 -1.90 -6.14
C GLU A 17 11.65 -1.05 -6.09
N TRP A 18 12.60 -1.35 -6.98
CA TRP A 18 13.74 -0.47 -7.22
C TRP A 18 13.33 0.61 -8.22
N VAL A 19 13.50 1.87 -7.86
CA VAL A 19 13.10 3.01 -8.69
C VAL A 19 14.27 3.97 -8.89
N ASP A 20 14.47 4.40 -10.12
CA ASP A 20 15.45 5.40 -10.52
C ASP A 20 15.00 6.81 -10.09
N PHE A 21 15.83 7.50 -9.31
CA PHE A 21 15.59 8.90 -8.95
C PHE A 21 16.10 9.81 -10.08
N PRO A 22 15.31 10.78 -10.58
CA PRO A 22 15.70 11.60 -11.73
C PRO A 22 17.03 12.35 -11.57
N SER A 23 17.37 12.74 -10.35
CA SER A 23 18.62 13.45 -10.05
C SER A 23 19.82 12.53 -9.76
N GLY A 24 19.65 11.20 -9.92
CA GLY A 24 20.69 10.21 -9.73
C GLY A 24 20.40 9.22 -8.59
N GLY A 25 20.92 8.01 -8.74
CA GLY A 25 20.74 6.91 -7.79
C GLY A 25 19.45 6.12 -8.00
N LYS A 26 19.42 4.92 -7.41
CA LYS A 26 18.27 4.02 -7.36
C LYS A 26 17.90 3.73 -5.92
N PHE A 27 16.62 3.75 -5.62
CA PHE A 27 16.10 3.52 -4.27
C PHE A 27 15.21 2.28 -4.27
N LYS A 28 15.36 1.43 -3.25
CA LYS A 28 14.45 0.32 -2.98
C LYS A 28 13.31 0.82 -2.10
N ILE A 29 12.17 1.10 -2.72
CA ILE A 29 11.03 1.78 -2.09
C ILE A 29 9.94 0.77 -1.74
N ASN A 30 9.41 0.86 -0.51
CA ASN A 30 8.26 0.10 -0.03
C ASN A 30 6.93 0.77 -0.38
N GLY A 31 5.86 -0.03 -0.41
CA GLY A 31 4.49 0.48 -0.50
C GLY A 31 4.13 1.39 0.68
N ILE A 32 3.31 2.41 0.41
CA ILE A 32 2.95 3.43 1.40
C ILE A 32 2.23 2.88 2.64
N MET A 33 1.63 1.69 2.57
CA MET A 33 0.86 1.06 3.66
C MET A 33 1.73 0.31 4.69
N GLN A 34 3.04 0.52 4.68
CA GLN A 34 3.93 -0.04 5.70
C GLN A 34 3.52 0.45 7.11
N PRO A 35 3.28 -0.44 8.09
CA PRO A 35 2.68 -0.08 9.38
C PRO A 35 3.47 0.97 10.16
N GLU A 36 4.80 0.88 10.12
CA GLU A 36 5.67 1.82 10.82
C GLU A 36 5.56 3.22 10.22
N PHE A 37 5.48 3.31 8.89
CA PHE A 37 5.23 4.57 8.21
C PHE A 37 3.83 5.11 8.47
N GLN A 38 2.80 4.25 8.44
CA GLN A 38 1.42 4.64 8.74
C GLN A 38 1.29 5.21 10.16
N ARG A 39 1.95 4.60 11.14
CA ARG A 39 2.01 5.11 12.51
C ARG A 39 2.69 6.48 12.57
N ALA A 40 3.80 6.65 11.86
CA ALA A 40 4.51 7.93 11.81
C ALA A 40 3.65 9.03 11.15
N LEU A 41 2.92 8.69 10.09
CA LEU A 41 1.99 9.59 9.40
C LEU A 41 0.82 9.99 10.31
N GLU A 42 0.26 9.06 11.08
CA GLU A 42 -0.79 9.35 12.05
C GLU A 42 -0.32 10.35 13.12
N ILE A 43 0.86 10.12 13.69
CA ILE A 43 1.47 11.04 14.67
C ILE A 43 1.69 12.43 14.04
N PHE A 44 2.23 12.49 12.82
CA PHE A 44 2.42 13.74 12.10
C PHE A 44 1.10 14.52 11.90
N ASN A 45 0.03 13.81 11.56
CA ASN A 45 -1.29 14.40 11.39
C ASN A 45 -1.88 14.90 12.71
N LEU A 46 -1.68 14.17 13.81
CA LEU A 46 -2.09 14.58 15.15
C LEU A 46 -1.33 15.85 15.59
N GLU A 47 0.00 15.87 15.50
CA GLU A 47 0.83 17.05 15.83
C GLU A 47 0.40 18.27 14.99
N THR A 48 0.06 18.07 13.71
CA THR A 48 -0.44 19.12 12.82
C THR A 48 -1.84 19.61 13.19
N ALA A 49 -2.72 18.71 13.66
CA ALA A 49 -4.06 19.08 14.10
C ALA A 49 -4.03 19.88 15.41
N GLU A 50 -3.15 19.51 16.34
CA GLU A 50 -2.91 20.28 17.57
C GLU A 50 -2.45 21.71 17.28
N GLU A 51 -1.50 21.88 16.36
CA GLU A 51 -1.02 23.20 15.95
C GLU A 51 -2.10 24.05 15.28
N LYS A 52 -3.02 23.44 14.54
CA LYS A 52 -4.17 24.15 13.97
C LYS A 52 -5.17 24.58 15.04
N ALA A 53 -5.27 23.85 16.15
CA ALA A 53 -6.18 24.16 17.24
C ALA A 53 -5.64 25.26 18.18
N ASP A 54 -4.32 25.33 18.36
CA ASP A 54 -3.65 26.36 19.16
C ASP A 54 -2.52 27.04 18.39
N ILE A 55 -2.78 28.28 17.96
CA ILE A 55 -1.85 29.10 17.18
C ILE A 55 -0.54 29.38 17.93
N ASN A 56 -0.53 29.35 19.27
CA ASN A 56 0.67 29.60 20.06
C ASN A 56 1.68 28.45 19.97
N LEU A 57 1.23 27.27 19.54
CA LEU A 57 2.10 26.12 19.30
C LEU A 57 2.84 26.24 17.97
N ILE A 58 2.38 27.10 17.05
CA ILE A 58 2.98 27.30 15.73
C ILE A 58 4.24 28.15 15.89
N THR A 59 5.37 27.47 16.03
CA THR A 59 6.71 28.07 16.06
C THR A 59 7.57 27.47 14.95
N ASN A 60 8.51 28.25 14.41
CA ASN A 60 9.42 27.76 13.36
C ASN A 60 10.16 26.49 13.80
N GLU A 61 10.66 26.47 15.04
CA GLU A 61 11.36 25.31 15.61
C GLU A 61 10.47 24.05 15.62
N ARG A 62 9.21 24.17 16.05
CA ARG A 62 8.27 23.03 16.08
C ARG A 62 7.95 22.54 14.67
N ILE A 63 7.71 23.46 13.73
CA ILE A 63 7.45 23.15 12.32
C ILE A 63 8.64 22.39 11.71
N GLU A 64 9.85 22.91 11.87
CA GLU A 64 11.07 22.29 11.36
C GLU A 64 11.28 20.90 11.97
N LYS A 65 11.17 20.77 13.30
CA LYS A 65 11.31 19.49 13.99
C LYS A 65 10.28 18.46 13.53
N ARG A 66 9.02 18.86 13.33
CA ARG A 66 7.97 17.97 12.81
C ARG A 66 8.28 17.55 11.38
N ASN A 67 8.69 18.47 10.52
CA ASN A 67 9.02 18.19 9.13
C ASN A 67 10.21 17.25 9.02
N ASP A 68 11.24 17.43 9.86
CA ASP A 68 12.42 16.55 9.90
C ASP A 68 12.07 15.16 10.43
N LYS A 69 11.20 15.04 11.45
CA LYS A 69 10.66 13.74 11.89
C LYS A 69 9.95 13.01 10.75
N PHE A 70 9.12 13.73 9.99
CA PHE A 70 8.40 13.16 8.86
C PHE A 70 9.34 12.72 7.73
N ALA A 71 10.27 13.59 7.35
CA ALA A 71 11.29 13.29 6.36
C ALA A 71 12.13 12.07 6.73
N TYR A 72 12.55 11.99 8.00
CA TYR A 72 13.26 10.83 8.52
C TYR A 72 12.40 9.56 8.48
N ALA A 73 11.11 9.64 8.84
CA ALA A 73 10.20 8.50 8.75
C ALA A 73 10.02 8.00 7.31
N VAL A 74 9.96 8.90 6.32
CA VAL A 74 9.96 8.53 4.89
C VAL A 74 11.24 7.75 4.56
N GLY A 75 12.40 8.29 4.90
CA GLY A 75 13.67 7.65 4.59
C GLY A 75 13.93 6.33 5.31
N VAL A 76 13.43 6.15 6.54
CA VAL A 76 13.67 4.93 7.33
C VAL A 76 12.65 3.82 7.07
N PHE A 77 11.39 4.19 6.83
CA PHE A 77 10.33 3.20 6.69
C PHE A 77 9.96 2.92 5.24
N LEU A 78 10.06 3.90 4.35
CA LEU A 78 9.71 3.69 2.94
C LEU A 78 10.91 3.35 2.06
N VAL A 79 12.14 3.53 2.53
CA VAL A 79 13.36 3.16 1.80
C VAL A 79 14.09 2.06 2.56
N ASN A 80 14.33 0.94 1.88
CA ASN A 80 15.06 -0.20 2.45
C ASN A 80 16.54 -0.20 2.10
N ASP A 81 16.91 0.40 0.96
CA ASP A 81 18.26 0.39 0.40
C ASP A 81 18.37 1.44 -0.72
N TRP A 82 19.59 1.83 -1.10
CA TRP A 82 19.85 2.63 -2.30
C TRP A 82 21.21 2.31 -2.93
N LYS A 83 21.39 2.68 -4.20
CA LYS A 83 22.64 2.50 -4.96
C LYS A 83 22.90 3.69 -5.86
N GLY A 84 24.17 3.99 -6.13
CA GLY A 84 24.57 5.01 -7.10
C GLY A 84 24.27 6.44 -6.67
N ILE A 85 24.19 6.69 -5.35
CA ILE A 85 24.22 8.06 -4.81
C ILE A 85 25.67 8.45 -4.63
N GLU A 86 26.09 9.51 -5.31
CA GLU A 86 27.44 10.05 -5.23
C GLU A 86 27.46 11.33 -4.40
N LEU A 87 28.47 11.45 -3.53
CA LEU A 87 28.76 12.66 -2.78
C LEU A 87 29.57 13.64 -3.63
N THR A 88 29.66 14.88 -3.17
CA THR A 88 30.42 15.95 -3.85
C THR A 88 31.92 15.66 -3.97
N ASP A 89 32.45 14.75 -3.15
CA ASP A 89 33.84 14.29 -3.20
C ASP A 89 34.06 13.07 -4.12
N GLY A 90 33.00 12.61 -4.81
CA GLY A 90 33.03 11.46 -5.71
C GLY A 90 32.91 10.11 -5.00
N SER A 91 32.75 10.09 -3.67
CA SER A 91 32.52 8.84 -2.93
C SER A 91 31.05 8.39 -3.03
N ALA A 92 30.82 7.07 -2.99
CA ALA A 92 29.48 6.52 -2.97
C ALA A 92 28.90 6.60 -1.55
N LEU A 93 27.68 7.13 -1.43
CA LEU A 93 26.98 7.18 -0.16
C LEU A 93 26.25 5.84 0.08
N GLU A 94 26.76 5.03 0.98
CA GLU A 94 26.14 3.75 1.34
C GLU A 94 24.84 3.93 2.13
N TYR A 95 23.95 2.95 2.02
CA TYR A 95 22.72 2.93 2.81
C TYR A 95 23.01 2.56 4.26
N ASN A 96 22.73 3.50 5.17
CA ASN A 96 22.68 3.28 6.61
C ASN A 96 21.83 4.38 7.28
N ARG A 97 21.44 4.19 8.55
CA ARG A 97 20.57 5.14 9.27
C ARG A 97 21.14 6.55 9.34
N THR A 98 22.45 6.69 9.55
CA THR A 98 23.12 7.99 9.62
C THR A 98 23.00 8.74 8.29
N ASN A 99 23.18 8.02 7.18
CA ASN A 99 23.09 8.59 5.84
C ASN A 99 21.64 8.89 5.43
N VAL A 100 20.65 8.17 5.97
CA VAL A 100 19.22 8.50 5.77
C VAL A 100 18.92 9.90 6.30
N GLU A 101 19.35 10.20 7.53
CA GLU A 101 19.17 11.54 8.10
C GLU A 101 19.88 12.62 7.26
N THR A 102 21.09 12.33 6.78
CA THR A 102 21.85 13.25 5.93
C THR A 102 21.10 13.59 4.64
N ILE A 103 20.54 12.60 3.94
CA ILE A 103 19.86 12.86 2.67
C ILE A 103 18.45 13.43 2.90
N PHE A 104 17.65 12.82 3.78
CA PHE A 104 16.23 13.18 3.93
C PHE A 104 16.01 14.42 4.79
N CYS A 105 16.91 14.77 5.72
CA CYS A 105 16.71 15.92 6.60
C CYS A 105 17.63 17.10 6.23
N LYS A 106 18.85 16.84 5.75
CA LYS A 106 19.91 17.86 5.61
C LYS A 106 20.27 18.21 4.16
N SER A 107 19.89 17.39 3.18
CA SER A 107 20.25 17.66 1.78
C SER A 107 19.43 18.77 1.15
N THR A 108 20.00 19.43 0.14
CA THR A 108 19.30 20.43 -0.68
C THR A 108 18.17 19.84 -1.52
N GLN A 109 18.25 18.54 -1.83
CA GLN A 109 17.27 17.81 -2.62
C GLN A 109 16.19 17.12 -1.76
N LYS A 110 16.20 17.34 -0.44
CA LYS A 110 15.33 16.60 0.50
C LYS A 110 13.86 16.61 0.12
N ASN A 111 13.31 17.77 -0.23
CA ASN A 111 11.89 17.89 -0.57
C ASN A 111 11.56 17.10 -1.85
N GLN A 112 12.40 17.20 -2.88
CA GLN A 112 12.22 16.44 -4.12
C GLN A 112 12.31 14.93 -3.89
N LEU A 113 13.23 14.50 -3.03
CA LEU A 113 13.39 13.09 -2.71
C LEU A 113 12.20 12.56 -1.89
N ILE A 114 11.74 13.32 -0.88
CA ILE A 114 10.56 12.96 -0.08
C ILE A 114 9.34 12.81 -0.99
N ASP A 115 9.07 13.79 -1.86
CA ASP A 115 7.95 13.78 -2.80
C ASP A 115 8.05 12.59 -3.76
N PHE A 116 9.24 12.31 -4.27
CA PHE A 116 9.51 11.16 -5.12
C PHE A 116 9.20 9.83 -4.40
N VAL A 117 9.71 9.64 -3.19
CA VAL A 117 9.50 8.40 -2.43
C VAL A 117 8.02 8.20 -2.09
N ILE A 118 7.30 9.24 -1.64
CA ILE A 118 5.87 9.15 -1.34
C ILE A 118 5.06 8.79 -2.59
N LYS A 119 5.38 9.42 -3.73
CA LYS A 119 4.69 9.15 -4.99
C LYS A 119 4.90 7.71 -5.44
N GLU A 120 6.13 7.23 -5.44
CA GLU A 120 6.47 5.87 -5.87
C GLU A 120 5.94 4.82 -4.89
N ALA A 121 6.03 5.06 -3.58
CA ALA A 121 5.44 4.19 -2.55
C ALA A 121 3.92 4.05 -2.76
N THR A 122 3.23 5.14 -3.12
CA THR A 122 1.80 5.14 -3.42
C THR A 122 1.49 4.38 -4.70
N ARG A 123 2.30 4.56 -5.75
CA ARG A 123 2.18 3.81 -7.02
C ARG A 123 2.34 2.30 -6.79
N ILE A 124 3.43 1.89 -6.12
CA ILE A 124 3.76 0.50 -5.80
C ILE A 124 2.62 -0.15 -5.02
N GLN A 125 2.10 0.54 -4.00
CA GLN A 125 0.97 0.04 -3.23
C GLN A 125 -0.28 -0.14 -4.09
N THR A 126 -0.61 0.86 -4.91
CA THR A 126 -1.79 0.84 -5.78
C THR A 126 -1.72 -0.30 -6.78
N GLU A 127 -0.56 -0.52 -7.40
CA GLU A 127 -0.33 -1.61 -8.34
C GLU A 127 -0.42 -2.99 -7.66
N SER A 128 0.13 -3.11 -6.45
CA SER A 128 0.00 -4.34 -5.65
C SER A 128 -1.46 -4.66 -5.33
N LEU A 129 -2.24 -3.67 -4.88
CA LEU A 129 -3.67 -3.84 -4.61
C LEU A 129 -4.45 -4.23 -5.87
N LYS A 130 -4.16 -3.61 -7.01
CA LYS A 130 -4.76 -3.98 -8.31
C LYS A 130 -4.45 -5.43 -8.70
N LYS A 131 -3.21 -5.89 -8.51
CA LYS A 131 -2.80 -7.28 -8.78
C LYS A 131 -3.57 -8.26 -7.88
N ILE A 132 -3.69 -7.96 -6.58
CA ILE A 132 -4.44 -8.77 -5.62
C ILE A 132 -5.93 -8.82 -5.99
N GLN A 133 -6.55 -7.68 -6.28
CA GLN A 133 -7.97 -7.62 -6.64
C GLN A 133 -8.25 -8.40 -7.94
N GLY A 134 -7.36 -8.33 -8.93
CA GLY A 134 -7.46 -9.09 -10.17
C GLY A 134 -7.30 -10.60 -10.01
N LEU A 135 -6.61 -11.07 -8.96
CA LEU A 135 -6.49 -12.48 -8.60
C LEU A 135 -7.73 -12.98 -7.85
N VAL A 136 -8.22 -12.23 -6.86
CA VAL A 136 -9.40 -12.59 -6.05
C VAL A 136 -10.69 -12.53 -6.88
N GLY A 137 -10.80 -11.60 -7.83
CA GLY A 137 -11.96 -11.49 -8.72
C GLY A 137 -12.08 -12.61 -9.77
N LYS A 138 -11.05 -13.45 -9.94
CA LYS A 138 -11.03 -14.57 -10.89
C LYS A 138 -11.40 -15.92 -10.26
N SER A 139 -11.83 -15.95 -9.00
CA SER A 139 -12.23 -17.19 -8.34
C SER A 139 -13.54 -17.74 -8.92
N SER A 140 -13.37 -18.74 -9.80
CA SER A 140 -14.27 -19.85 -10.11
C SER A 140 -15.58 -19.52 -10.81
N ALA A 141 -15.56 -19.57 -12.16
CA ALA A 141 -16.74 -20.07 -12.87
C ALA A 141 -16.96 -21.52 -12.41
N SER A 142 -17.90 -21.71 -11.48
CA SER A 142 -18.38 -23.03 -11.08
C SER A 142 -18.69 -23.84 -12.34
N THR A 143 -18.04 -24.98 -12.44
CA THR A 143 -18.17 -25.96 -13.51
C THR A 143 -19.64 -26.15 -13.85
N SER A 144 -20.06 -25.72 -15.04
CA SER A 144 -21.33 -26.11 -15.63
C SER A 144 -21.27 -27.61 -15.92
N GLY A 145 -21.60 -28.42 -14.91
CA GLY A 145 -21.79 -29.85 -15.07
C GLY A 145 -22.99 -30.11 -15.96
N GLN A 146 -22.75 -30.28 -17.26
CA GLN A 146 -23.65 -31.00 -18.15
C GLN A 146 -23.73 -32.44 -17.65
N SER A 147 -24.80 -32.79 -16.93
CA SER A 147 -25.20 -34.18 -16.77
C SER A 147 -26.28 -34.52 -17.79
N SER A 148 -25.96 -35.53 -18.57
CA SER A 148 -26.67 -36.11 -19.69
C SER A 148 -28.10 -36.59 -19.37
N ALA A 149 -28.99 -36.33 -20.32
CA ALA A 149 -30.10 -37.18 -20.77
C ALA A 149 -30.98 -37.88 -19.69
N GLN A 150 -32.17 -37.32 -19.45
CA GLN A 150 -33.32 -38.14 -19.06
C GLN A 150 -34.58 -37.73 -19.84
N LYS A 151 -34.65 -38.18 -21.09
CA LYS A 151 -35.87 -38.15 -21.91
C LYS A 151 -36.67 -39.44 -21.61
N LYS A 152 -37.51 -39.43 -20.57
CA LYS A 152 -38.64 -40.36 -20.47
C LYS A 152 -39.94 -39.56 -20.49
N LYS A 153 -40.53 -39.50 -21.68
CA LYS A 153 -41.88 -38.98 -21.93
C LYS A 153 -42.87 -39.79 -21.09
N ARG A 154 -43.58 -39.13 -20.19
CA ARG A 154 -44.77 -39.65 -19.53
C ARG A 154 -45.92 -39.54 -20.54
N ALA A 155 -46.49 -40.67 -20.94
CA ALA A 155 -47.74 -40.71 -21.68
C ALA A 155 -48.89 -40.48 -20.70
N THR A 156 -49.82 -39.56 -21.02
CA THR A 156 -51.24 -39.62 -20.64
C THR A 156 -52.03 -38.53 -21.37
N THR A 157 -52.80 -38.99 -22.35
CA THR A 157 -54.18 -38.61 -22.71
C THR A 157 -54.56 -37.13 -22.87
N ALA A 158 -54.76 -36.75 -24.13
CA ALA A 158 -55.66 -35.67 -24.51
C ALA A 158 -57.11 -36.05 -24.16
N LYS A 159 -57.79 -35.18 -23.42
CA LYS A 159 -59.26 -35.13 -23.40
C LYS A 159 -59.68 -33.66 -23.46
N SER A 160 -60.09 -33.24 -24.65
CA SER A 160 -60.81 -32.01 -24.89
C SER A 160 -62.12 -32.01 -24.11
N LYS A 161 -62.39 -30.95 -23.37
CA LYS A 161 -63.77 -30.52 -23.10
C LYS A 161 -63.82 -29.01 -22.94
N ALA A 162 -64.72 -28.44 -23.73
CA ALA A 162 -65.02 -27.03 -23.86
C ALA A 162 -65.60 -26.43 -22.57
N GLN A 163 -65.48 -25.10 -22.51
CA GLN A 163 -66.36 -24.14 -21.82
C GLN A 163 -66.63 -24.33 -20.32
N SER A 164 -66.16 -23.36 -19.52
CA SER A 164 -67.03 -22.24 -19.17
C SER A 164 -66.25 -21.12 -18.50
N GLN A 165 -66.54 -19.89 -18.93
CA GLN A 165 -66.11 -18.66 -18.30
C GLN A 165 -66.82 -18.47 -16.95
N LYS A 166 -66.07 -17.83 -16.06
CA LYS A 166 -66.46 -17.08 -14.86
C LYS A 166 -67.87 -16.47 -14.93
N LEU A 167 -68.54 -16.52 -13.78
CA LEU A 167 -68.42 -15.40 -12.83
C LEU A 167 -67.68 -15.89 -11.59
#